data_AF-A0A7Y4T0S8-F1
#
_entry.id   AF-A0A7Y4T0S8-F1
#
_cell.length_a   1.000
_cell.length_b   1.000
_cell.length_c   1.000
_cell.angle_alpha   90.00
_cell.angle_beta   90.00
_cell.angle_gamma   90.00
#
_symmetry.space_group_name_H-M   'P 1'
#
loop_
_entity.id
_entity.type
_entity.pdbx_description
1 polymer ?
#
loop_
_entity_poly.entity_id
_entity_poly.type
_entity_poly.pdbx_seq_one_letter_code
_entity_poly.pdbx_strand_id
1 'polypeptide(L)'
;MKPYQINLYLSLLLVAVGLWSYEASGRDFHTLSVPVIGVLLSLFHRPLKSGDTKIVKGAMLATLFVFILMLLPLRNSFLSGNMMAVFRVALVLLASGIALIWYKNFIRQTA
;
A
#
# COMPACT_ATOMS: atom_id res chain seq x y z
N MET A 1 12.59 4.65 10.93
CA MET A 1 12.60 3.28 10.38
C MET A 1 13.32 3.30 9.04
N LYS A 2 14.01 2.22 8.67
CA LYS A 2 14.68 2.15 7.36
C LYS A 2 13.64 1.88 6.25
N PRO A 3 13.86 2.34 4.99
CA PRO A 3 12.89 2.20 3.90
C PRO A 3 12.41 0.76 3.67
N TYR A 4 13.31 -0.22 3.75
CA TYR A 4 12.97 -1.63 3.58
C TYR A 4 12.01 -2.16 4.66
N GLN A 5 12.05 -1.62 5.88
CA GLN A 5 11.16 -2.01 6.98
C GLN A 5 9.75 -1.49 6.70
N ILE A 6 9.64 -0.22 6.33
CA ILE A 6 8.36 0.42 5.97
C ILE A 6 7.71 -0.33 4.81
N ASN A 7 8.48 -0.65 3.76
CA ASN A 7 8.00 -1.43 2.62
C ASN A 7 7.51 -2.83 3.03
N LEU A 8 8.21 -3.49 3.95
CA LEU A 8 7.81 -4.81 4.46
C LEU A 8 6.47 -4.73 5.19
N TYR A 9 6.32 -3.77 6.11
CA TYR A 9 5.05 -3.60 6.84
C TYR A 9 3.90 -3.26 5.89
N LEU A 10 4.12 -2.35 4.93
CA LEU A 10 3.11 -1.95 3.97
C LEU A 10 2.70 -3.12 3.06
N SER A 11 3.66 -3.86 2.50
CA SER A 11 3.39 -5.00 1.62
C SER A 11 2.63 -6.11 2.34
N LEU A 12 3.01 -6.44 3.58
CA LEU A 12 2.28 -7.43 4.38
C LEU A 12 0.85 -6.98 4.68
N LEU A 13 0.65 -5.71 5.03
CA LEU A 13 -0.68 -5.17 5.29
C LEU A 13 -1.55 -5.21 4.03
N LEU A 14 -1.01 -4.82 2.87
CA LEU A 14 -1.70 -4.89 1.58
C LEU A 14 -2.13 -6.32 1.23
N VAL A 15 -1.24 -7.30 1.43
CA VAL A 15 -1.57 -8.71 1.20
C VAL A 15 -2.66 -9.18 2.16
N ALA A 16 -2.52 -8.93 3.46
CA ALA A 16 -3.47 -9.39 4.47
C ALA A 16 -4.87 -8.77 4.28
N VAL A 17 -4.95 -7.44 4.12
CA VAL A 17 -6.23 -6.75 3.92
C VAL A 17 -6.83 -7.08 2.55
N GLY A 18 -5.99 -7.22 1.53
CA GLY A 18 -6.39 -7.63 0.19
C GLY A 18 -7.04 -9.01 0.15
N LEU A 19 -6.41 -10.01 0.77
CA LEU A 19 -6.97 -11.36 0.89
C LEU A 19 -8.25 -11.37 1.73
N TRP A 20 -8.31 -10.59 2.80
CA TRP A 20 -9.55 -10.44 3.57
C TRP A 20 -10.67 -9.85 2.73
N SER A 21 -10.36 -8.86 1.88
CA SER A 21 -11.32 -8.29 0.94
C SER A 21 -11.82 -9.32 -0.08
N TYR A 22 -10.95 -10.21 -0.56
CA TYR A 22 -11.29 -11.27 -1.51
C TYR A 22 -12.25 -12.32 -0.92
N GLU A 23 -11.98 -12.80 0.29
CA GLU A 23 -12.91 -13.75 0.92
C GLU A 23 -14.26 -13.10 1.22
N ALA A 24 -14.26 -11.84 1.68
CA ALA A 24 -15.49 -11.14 2.02
C ALA A 24 -16.34 -10.70 0.81
N SER A 25 -15.76 -10.63 -0.40
CA SER A 25 -16.48 -10.30 -1.63
C SER A 25 -17.08 -11.53 -2.31
N GLY A 26 -17.02 -12.72 -1.70
CA GLY A 26 -17.42 -13.96 -2.35
C GLY A 26 -16.43 -14.37 -3.44
N ARG A 27 -15.14 -14.04 -3.27
CA ARG A 27 -14.05 -14.38 -4.19
C ARG A 27 -14.08 -13.65 -5.53
N ASP A 28 -14.49 -12.38 -5.52
CA ASP A 28 -14.42 -11.53 -6.71
C ASP A 28 -12.95 -11.25 -7.08
N PHE A 29 -12.53 -11.70 -8.26
CA PHE A 29 -11.18 -11.52 -8.80
C PHE A 29 -10.76 -10.04 -8.89
N HIS A 30 -11.68 -9.09 -9.04
CA HIS A 30 -11.34 -7.66 -9.07
C HIS A 30 -10.70 -7.18 -7.76
N THR A 31 -10.99 -7.85 -6.64
CA THR A 31 -10.43 -7.52 -5.32
C THR A 31 -9.00 -8.05 -5.10
N LEU A 32 -8.51 -8.94 -5.98
CA LEU A 32 -7.12 -9.43 -5.93
C LEU A 32 -6.08 -8.41 -6.39
N SER A 33 -6.51 -7.28 -6.95
CA SER A 33 -5.62 -6.17 -7.31
C SER A 33 -4.77 -5.67 -6.12
N VAL A 34 -5.39 -5.49 -4.95
CA VAL A 34 -4.71 -5.03 -3.72
C VAL A 34 -3.63 -6.02 -3.21
N PRO A 35 -3.91 -7.32 -3.02
CA PRO A 35 -2.89 -8.26 -2.57
C PRO A 35 -1.79 -8.47 -3.63
N VAL A 36 -2.11 -8.45 -4.93
CA VAL A 36 -1.11 -8.51 -6.01
C VAL A 36 -0.14 -7.33 -5.92
N ILE A 37 -0.65 -6.11 -5.70
CA ILE A 37 0.18 -4.92 -5.47
C ILE A 37 1.07 -5.09 -4.24
N GLY A 38 0.54 -5.66 -3.15
CA GLY A 38 1.32 -5.98 -1.96
C GLY A 38 2.49 -6.92 -2.26
N VAL A 39 2.26 -7.98 -3.03
CA VAL A 39 3.32 -8.89 -3.50
C VAL A 39 4.35 -8.15 -4.37
N LEU A 40 3.91 -7.34 -5.32
CA LEU A 40 4.81 -6.54 -6.16
C LEU A 40 5.68 -5.59 -5.33
N LEU A 41 5.10 -4.90 -4.35
CA LEU A 41 5.84 -4.05 -3.41
C LEU A 41 6.86 -4.86 -2.59
N SER A 42 6.53 -6.09 -2.20
CA SER A 42 7.48 -6.95 -1.46
C SER A 42 8.76 -7.23 -2.24
N LEU A 43 8.72 -7.25 -3.58
CA LEU A 43 9.90 -7.43 -4.43
C LEU A 43 10.90 -6.27 -4.30
N PHE A 44 10.43 -5.07 -3.96
CA PHE A 44 11.29 -3.91 -3.69
C PHE A 44 12.02 -4.01 -2.34
N HIS A 45 11.74 -5.01 -1.50
CA HIS A 45 12.38 -5.14 -0.19
C HIS A 45 13.90 -5.31 -0.28
N ARG A 46 14.39 -6.17 -1.19
CA ARG A 46 15.84 -6.38 -1.38
C ARG A 46 16.52 -5.11 -1.94
N PRO A 47 16.04 -4.49 -3.03
CA PRO A 47 16.57 -3.22 -3.52
C PRO A 47 16.61 -2.12 -2.44
N LEU A 48 15.58 -1.97 -1.62
CA LEU A 48 15.51 -0.93 -0.59
C LEU A 48 16.53 -1.11 0.55
N LYS A 49 17.19 -2.27 0.67
CA LYS A 49 18.29 -2.45 1.63
C LYS A 49 19.56 -1.71 1.23
N SER A 50 19.74 -1.38 -0.06
CA SER A 50 20.91 -0.62 -0.52
C SER A 50 20.90 0.83 0.00
N GLY A 51 19.72 1.35 0.37
CA GLY A 51 19.55 2.74 0.81
C GLY A 51 19.66 3.77 -0.32
N ASP A 52 19.77 3.36 -1.59
CA ASP A 52 19.86 4.28 -2.72
C ASP A 52 18.58 5.12 -2.85
N THR A 53 18.74 6.44 -2.76
CA THR A 53 17.67 7.43 -2.89
C THR A 53 16.85 7.28 -4.17
N LYS A 54 17.44 6.83 -5.28
CA LYS A 54 16.72 6.57 -6.54
C LYS A 54 15.74 5.41 -6.40
N ILE A 55 16.15 4.33 -5.75
CA ILE A 55 15.31 3.16 -5.50
C ILE A 55 14.18 3.53 -4.53
N VAL A 56 14.49 4.30 -3.48
CA VAL A 56 13.48 4.77 -2.52
C VAL A 56 12.45 5.68 -3.20
N LYS A 57 12.86 6.57 -4.11
CA LYS A 57 11.94 7.38 -4.93
C LYS A 57 11.03 6.50 -5.79
N GLY A 58 11.56 5.45 -6.40
CA GLY A 58 10.77 4.48 -7.17
C GLY A 58 9.69 3.80 -6.33
N ALA A 59 10.05 3.28 -5.15
CA ALA A 59 9.09 2.66 -4.22
C ALA A 59 8.06 3.67 -3.67
N MET A 60 8.47 4.91 -3.43
CA MET A 60 7.58 6.01 -3.04
C MET A 60 6.55 6.31 -4.13
N LEU A 61 6.96 6.39 -5.40
CA LEU A 61 6.04 6.61 -6.52
C LEU A 61 5.06 5.44 -6.70
N ALA A 62 5.53 4.20 -6.59
CA ALA A 62 4.66 3.03 -6.61
C ALA A 62 3.61 3.10 -5.48
N THR A 63 4.04 3.43 -4.25
CA THR A 63 3.14 3.60 -3.11
C THR A 63 2.14 4.75 -3.32
N LEU A 64 2.58 5.86 -3.93
CA LEU A 64 1.71 6.99 -4.24
C LEU A 64 0.62 6.60 -5.24
N PHE A 65 0.98 5.80 -6.25
CA PHE A 65 0.03 5.26 -7.20
C PHE A 65 -1.05 4.41 -6.51
N VAL A 66 -0.67 3.53 -5.58
CA VAL A 66 -1.62 2.75 -4.77
C VAL A 66 -2.54 3.64 -3.96
N PHE A 67 -1.97 4.66 -3.30
CA PHE A 67 -2.73 5.60 -2.49
C PHE A 67 -3.81 6.31 -3.31
N ILE A 68 -3.47 6.81 -4.50
CA ILE A 68 -4.41 7.49 -5.40
C ILE A 68 -5.47 6.53 -5.92
N LEU A 69 -5.08 5.33 -6.37
CA LEU A 69 -6.01 4.32 -6.87
C LEU A 69 -7.05 3.92 -5.82
N MET A 70 -6.68 3.92 -4.53
CA MET A 70 -7.60 3.55 -3.45
C MET A 70 -8.62 4.62 -3.06
N LEU A 71 -8.51 5.84 -3.58
CA LEU A 71 -9.55 6.86 -3.38
C LEU A 71 -10.87 6.47 -4.07
N LEU A 72 -10.78 5.79 -5.22
CA LEU A 72 -11.96 5.31 -5.95
C LEU A 72 -12.74 4.22 -5.17
N PRO A 73 -12.13 3.11 -4.70
CA PRO A 73 -12.83 2.11 -3.91
C PRO A 73 -13.31 2.67 -2.57
N LEU A 74 -12.66 3.70 -2.00
CA LEU A 74 -13.18 4.37 -0.80
C LEU A 74 -14.52 5.02 -1.09
N ARG A 75 -14.59 5.84 -2.15
CA ARG A 75 -15.83 6.48 -2.60
C ARG A 75 -16.92 5.44 -2.91
N ASN A 76 -16.58 4.38 -3.64
CA ASN A 76 -17.54 3.34 -3.99
C ASN A 76 -18.06 2.61 -2.74
N SER A 77 -17.19 2.35 -1.76
CA SER A 77 -17.58 1.70 -0.50
C SER A 77 -18.57 2.57 0.28
N PHE A 78 -18.35 3.88 0.36
CA PHE A 78 -19.29 4.81 0.98
C PHE A 78 -20.65 4.82 0.26
N LEU A 79 -20.65 4.90 -1.08
CA LEU A 79 -21.89 4.89 -1.87
C LEU A 79 -22.67 3.58 -1.73
N SER A 80 -21.97 2.46 -1.58
CA SER A 80 -22.58 1.15 -1.36
C SER A 80 -23.11 0.91 0.06
N GLY A 81 -22.85 1.82 1.01
CA GLY A 81 -23.20 1.65 2.43
C GLY A 81 -22.41 0.56 3.16
N ASN A 82 -21.41 -0.06 2.51
CA ASN A 82 -20.63 -1.14 3.10
C ASN A 82 -19.54 -0.59 4.03
N MET A 83 -19.91 -0.38 5.30
CA MET A 83 -19.03 0.17 6.32
C MET A 83 -17.77 -0.70 6.56
N MET A 84 -17.88 -2.02 6.40
CA MET A 84 -16.74 -2.94 6.52
C MET A 84 -15.73 -2.72 5.39
N ALA A 85 -16.19 -2.49 4.16
CA ALA A 85 -15.33 -2.15 3.03
C ALA A 85 -14.67 -0.78 3.22
N VAL A 86 -15.42 0.23 3.69
CA VAL A 86 -14.88 1.56 4.03
C VAL A 86 -13.73 1.43 5.02
N PHE A 87 -13.91 0.66 6.10
CA PHE A 87 -12.88 0.47 7.12
C PHE A 87 -11.60 -0.14 6.54
N ARG A 88 -11.71 -1.19 5.73
CA ARG A 88 -10.54 -1.85 5.11
C ARG A 88 -9.80 -0.90 4.16
N VAL A 89 -10.52 -0.18 3.31
CA VAL A 89 -9.90 0.78 2.37
C VAL A 89 -9.24 1.93 3.14
N ALA A 90 -9.89 2.43 4.20
CA ALA A 90 -9.32 3.45 5.07
C ALA A 90 -8.02 2.98 5.74
N LEU A 91 -7.95 1.73 6.22
CA LEU A 91 -6.72 1.16 6.78
C LEU A 91 -5.56 1.19 5.78
N VAL A 92 -5.81 0.77 4.54
CA VAL A 92 -4.74 0.75 3.53
C VAL A 92 -4.34 2.16 3.10
N LEU A 93 -5.28 3.10 3.02
CA LEU A 93 -4.97 4.51 2.75
C LEU A 93 -4.12 5.11 3.87
N LEU A 94 -4.46 4.89 5.13
CA LEU A 94 -3.67 5.35 6.27
C LEU A 94 -2.27 4.74 6.26
N ALA A 95 -2.15 3.43 6.07
CA ALA A 95 -0.86 2.74 6.00
C ALA A 95 0.02 3.29 4.86
N SER A 96 -0.58 3.48 3.68
CA SER A 96 0.12 4.01 2.50
C SER A 96 0.52 5.48 2.70
N GLY A 97 -0.35 6.30 3.29
CA GLY A 97 -0.06 7.69 3.63
C GLY A 97 1.10 7.82 4.62
N ILE A 98 1.10 6.99 5.68
CA ILE A 98 2.21 6.90 6.63
C ILE A 98 3.49 6.52 5.90
N ALA A 99 3.48 5.47 5.08
CA ALA A 99 4.65 5.04 4.31
C ALA A 99 5.23 6.15 3.41
N LEU A 100 4.37 6.91 2.73
CA LEU A 100 4.78 8.05 1.90
C LEU A 100 5.50 9.14 2.71
N ILE A 101 4.98 9.49 3.88
CA ILE A 101 5.61 10.47 4.77
C ILE A 101 7.00 9.98 5.18
N TRP A 102 7.13 8.70 5.52
CA TRP A 102 8.42 8.11 5.88
C TRP A 102 9.42 8.09 4.71
N TYR A 103 8.99 7.70 3.51
CA TYR A 103 9.87 7.73 2.33
C TYR A 103 10.35 9.15 2.01
N LYS A 104 9.44 10.13 2.07
CA LYS A 104 9.77 11.55 1.88
C LYS A 104 10.80 12.02 2.92
N ASN A 105 10.60 11.68 4.19
CA ASN A 105 11.52 12.06 5.27
C ASN A 105 12.88 11.40 5.10
N PHE A 106 12.94 10.12 4.69
CA PHE A 106 14.19 9.43 4.40
C PHE A 106 14.96 10.14 3.28
N ILE A 107 14.30 10.39 2.15
CA ILE A 107 14.92 11.07 0.99
C ILE A 107 15.48 12.43 1.39
N ARG A 108 14.74 13.21 2.20
CA ARG A 108 15.17 14.53 2.68
C ARG A 108 16.41 14.48 3.59
N GLN A 109 16.60 13.40 4.35
CA GLN A 109 17.76 13.26 5.26
C GLN A 109 19.03 12.80 4.53
N THR A 110 18.88 12.16 3.36
CA THR A 110 19.97 11.60 2.55
C THR A 110 20.35 12.45 1.33
N ALA A 111 19.69 13.59 1.12
CA ALA A 111 19.95 14.54 0.04
C ALA A 111 20.75 15.73 0.57
#